data_AF-A0A7S2IA48-F1
#
_entry.id   AF-A0A7S2IA48-F1
#
_cell.length_a   1.000
_cell.length_b   1.000
_cell.length_c   1.000
_cell.angle_alpha   90.00
_cell.angle_beta   90.00
_cell.angle_gamma   90.00
#
_symmetry.space_group_name_H-M   'P 1'
#
loop_
_entity.id
_entity.type
_entity.pdbx_description
1 polymer ?
#
loop_
_entity_poly.entity_id
_entity_poly.type
_entity_poly.pdbx_seq_one_letter_code
_entity_poly.pdbx_strand_id
1 'polypeptide(L)'
;GILNVLAAIFVESTHRIAEVDSDLAISEQYDREESHCKMIRQFFTEADFNGDGVITKDEFELKMQDDRCTAQLRTLDLDAWTVRGMYRLLNIGEEGVEVEALVYGLMRLRGSAKAIDMAMILYENKRS
;
A
#
# COMPACT_ATOMS: atom_id res chain seq x y z
N GLY A 1 -7.76 29.64 -45.91
CA GLY A 1 -7.22 29.62 -44.54
C GLY A 1 -6.55 28.29 -44.30
N ILE A 2 -5.23 28.23 -44.49
CA ILE A 2 -4.41 27.01 -44.31
C ILE A 2 -3.83 26.97 -42.88
N LEU A 3 -3.71 28.14 -42.24
CA LEU A 3 -3.22 28.30 -40.87
C LEU A 3 -4.10 27.60 -39.83
N ASN A 4 -5.43 27.63 -40.01
CA ASN A 4 -6.37 26.97 -39.09
C ASN A 4 -6.29 25.44 -39.16
N VAL A 5 -5.94 24.88 -40.32
CA VAL A 5 -5.83 23.42 -40.51
C VAL A 5 -4.57 22.89 -39.83
N LEU A 6 -3.44 23.60 -39.97
CA LEU A 6 -2.21 23.26 -39.26
C LEU A 6 -2.37 23.37 -37.74
N ALA A 7 -3.04 24.44 -37.26
CA ALA A 7 -3.35 24.58 -35.84
C ALA A 7 -4.25 23.43 -35.32
N ALA A 8 -5.24 23.00 -36.10
CA ALA A 8 -6.11 21.89 -35.73
C ALA A 8 -5.35 20.55 -35.60
N ILE A 9 -4.45 20.24 -36.54
CA ILE A 9 -3.62 19.02 -36.49
C ILE A 9 -2.71 19.02 -35.25
N PHE A 10 -2.12 20.18 -34.92
CA PHE A 10 -1.29 20.30 -33.73
C PHE A 10 -2.09 20.13 -32.45
N VAL A 11 -3.26 20.77 -32.32
CA VAL A 11 -4.14 20.61 -31.15
C VAL A 11 -4.58 19.15 -30.99
N GLU A 12 -4.94 18.48 -32.08
CA GLU A 12 -5.32 17.06 -32.07
C GLU A 12 -4.15 16.14 -31.67
N SER A 13 -2.94 16.43 -32.17
CA SER A 13 -1.73 15.68 -31.79
C SER A 13 -1.34 15.91 -30.31
N THR A 14 -1.48 17.13 -29.79
CA THR A 14 -1.25 17.41 -28.36
C THR A 14 -2.30 16.78 -27.46
N HIS A 15 -3.55 16.69 -27.92
CA HIS A 15 -4.62 16.02 -27.18
C HIS A 15 -4.35 14.52 -27.05
N ARG A 16 -3.93 13.87 -28.15
CA ARG A 16 -3.53 12.46 -28.13
C ARG A 16 -2.28 12.18 -27.31
N ILE A 17 -1.28 13.08 -27.31
CA ILE A 17 -0.08 12.93 -26.48
C ILE A 17 -0.46 13.04 -24.99
N ALA A 18 -1.31 14.01 -24.63
CA ALA A 18 -1.78 14.15 -23.26
C ALA A 18 -2.59 12.93 -22.77
N GLU A 19 -3.41 12.32 -23.64
CA GLU A 19 -4.13 11.09 -23.32
C GLU A 19 -3.18 9.89 -23.14
N VAL A 20 -2.24 9.69 -24.07
CA VAL A 20 -1.25 8.59 -23.97
C VAL A 20 -0.34 8.75 -22.75
N ASP A 21 0.11 9.97 -22.45
CA ASP A 21 0.90 10.25 -21.25
C ASP A 21 0.09 9.98 -19.97
N SER A 22 -1.21 10.27 -19.98
CA SER A 22 -2.09 9.97 -18.84
C SER A 22 -2.31 8.47 -18.65
N ASP A 23 -2.52 7.72 -19.72
CA ASP A 23 -2.68 6.26 -19.68
C ASP A 23 -1.38 5.57 -19.23
N LEU A 24 -0.23 6.04 -19.72
CA LEU A 24 1.07 5.53 -19.31
C LEU A 24 1.32 5.82 -17.82
N ALA A 25 1.03 7.03 -17.35
CA ALA A 25 1.17 7.40 -15.94
C ALA A 25 0.26 6.57 -15.03
N ILE A 26 -0.97 6.26 -15.45
CA ILE A 26 -1.90 5.38 -14.72
C ILE A 26 -1.34 3.95 -14.63
N SER A 27 -0.83 3.41 -15.75
CA SER A 27 -0.22 2.07 -15.78
C SER A 27 1.00 1.99 -14.85
N GLU A 28 1.90 2.97 -14.92
CA GLU A 28 3.09 3.02 -14.06
C GLU A 28 2.74 3.16 -12.57
N GLN A 29 1.66 3.86 -12.24
CA GLN A 29 1.14 3.96 -10.88
C GLN A 29 0.65 2.59 -10.39
N TYR A 30 -0.13 1.88 -11.23
CA TYR A 30 -0.69 0.58 -10.91
C TYR A 30 0.41 -0.48 -10.68
N ASP A 31 1.40 -0.54 -11.57
CA ASP A 31 2.53 -1.47 -11.45
C ASP A 31 3.36 -1.22 -10.17
N ARG A 32 3.54 0.05 -9.80
CA ARG A 32 4.20 0.43 -8.54
C ARG A 32 3.39 0.00 -7.32
N GLU A 33 2.08 0.18 -7.34
CA GLU A 33 1.21 -0.27 -6.24
C GLU A 33 1.23 -1.78 -6.08
N GLU A 34 1.16 -2.53 -7.19
CA GLU A 34 1.23 -3.98 -7.18
C GLU A 34 2.59 -4.48 -6.66
N SER A 35 3.69 -3.86 -7.11
CA SER A 35 5.04 -4.18 -6.65
C SER A 35 5.19 -4.01 -5.15
N HIS A 36 4.70 -2.90 -4.60
CA HIS A 36 4.77 -2.65 -3.16
C HIS A 36 3.88 -3.61 -2.37
N CYS A 37 2.68 -3.93 -2.87
CA CYS A 37 1.83 -4.95 -2.27
C CYS A 37 2.53 -6.31 -2.18
N LYS A 38 3.22 -6.71 -3.26
CA LYS A 38 4.04 -7.94 -3.27
C LYS A 38 5.17 -7.89 -2.24
N MET A 39 5.89 -6.77 -2.13
CA MET A 39 6.99 -6.61 -1.18
C MET A 39 6.51 -6.66 0.28
N ILE A 40 5.42 -5.98 0.63
CA ILE A 40 4.84 -6.03 1.98
C ILE A 40 4.36 -7.44 2.31
N ARG A 41 3.65 -8.08 1.37
CA ARG A 41 3.17 -9.44 1.56
C ARG A 41 4.31 -10.40 1.83
N GLN A 42 5.34 -10.38 0.98
CA GLN A 42 6.52 -11.22 1.18
C GLN A 42 7.15 -10.98 2.56
N PHE A 43 7.28 -9.72 2.98
CA PHE A 43 7.84 -9.37 4.28
C PHE A 43 7.09 -10.04 5.44
N PHE A 44 5.75 -10.03 5.41
CA PHE A 44 4.92 -10.60 6.46
C PHE A 44 4.74 -12.12 6.34
N THR A 45 4.76 -12.68 5.13
CA THR A 45 4.86 -14.14 4.94
C THR A 45 6.17 -14.69 5.50
N GLU A 46 7.28 -13.94 5.43
CA GLU A 46 8.54 -14.31 6.08
C GLU A 46 8.55 -14.07 7.61
N ALA A 47 7.51 -13.44 8.17
CA ALA A 47 7.35 -13.21 9.60
C ALA A 47 6.47 -14.27 10.26
N ASP A 48 5.55 -14.85 9.49
CA ASP A 48 4.76 -16.03 9.83
C ASP A 48 5.67 -17.28 9.82
N PHE A 49 6.16 -17.68 11.01
CA PHE A 49 7.13 -18.78 11.11
C PHE A 49 6.46 -20.15 11.08
N ASN A 50 5.19 -20.24 11.49
CA ASN A 50 4.44 -21.49 11.51
C ASN A 50 3.74 -21.75 10.15
N GLY A 51 3.61 -20.73 9.29
CA GLY A 51 3.04 -20.80 7.95
C GLY A 51 1.52 -20.92 7.95
N ASP A 52 0.84 -20.49 9.01
CA ASP A 52 -0.62 -20.60 9.15
C ASP A 52 -1.38 -19.41 8.52
N GLY A 53 -0.66 -18.41 8.01
CA GLY A 53 -1.21 -17.19 7.41
C GLY A 53 -1.62 -16.14 8.43
N VAL A 54 -1.34 -16.35 9.72
CA VAL A 54 -1.63 -15.46 10.84
C VAL A 54 -0.32 -15.06 11.50
N ILE A 55 -0.15 -13.77 11.74
CA ILE A 55 0.99 -13.27 12.51
C ILE A 55 0.54 -13.09 13.95
N THR A 56 1.13 -13.88 14.83
CA THR A 56 0.95 -13.73 16.27
C THR A 56 1.74 -12.54 16.80
N LYS A 57 1.40 -12.09 18.01
CA LYS A 57 2.09 -10.95 18.64
C LYS A 57 3.59 -11.20 18.80
N ASP A 58 3.99 -12.42 19.14
CA ASP A 58 5.39 -12.76 19.38
C ASP A 58 6.18 -12.79 18.06
N GLU A 59 5.59 -13.34 16.99
CA GLU A 59 6.18 -13.32 15.64
C GLU A 59 6.33 -11.90 15.11
N PHE A 60 5.29 -11.08 15.29
CA PHE A 60 5.32 -9.68 14.90
C PHE A 60 6.41 -8.90 15.64
N GLU A 61 6.49 -9.02 16.97
CA GLU A 61 7.49 -8.33 17.77
C GLU A 61 8.90 -8.82 17.46
N LEU A 62 9.10 -10.12 17.25
CA LEU A 62 10.39 -10.67 16.87
C LEU A 62 10.85 -10.09 15.52
N LYS A 63 9.96 -10.03 14.53
CA LYS A 63 10.27 -9.45 13.21
C LYS A 63 10.55 -7.94 13.30
N MET A 64 9.80 -7.22 14.14
CA MET A 64 9.97 -5.76 14.31
C MET A 64 11.19 -5.37 15.15
N GLN A 65 11.85 -6.32 15.84
CA GLN A 65 13.11 -6.10 16.54
C GLN A 65 14.34 -6.21 15.62
N ASP A 66 14.19 -6.78 14.43
CA ASP A 66 15.27 -6.85 13.45
C ASP A 66 15.44 -5.49 12.75
N ASP A 67 16.60 -4.85 12.96
CA ASP A 67 16.97 -3.58 12.34
C ASP A 67 16.93 -3.65 10.81
N ARG A 68 17.24 -4.81 10.23
CA ARG A 68 17.15 -5.03 8.78
C ARG A 68 15.70 -5.02 8.31
N CYS A 69 14.80 -5.60 9.09
CA CYS A 69 13.37 -5.59 8.80
C CYS A 69 12.79 -4.18 8.86
N THR A 70 13.15 -3.39 9.88
CA THR A 70 12.68 -2.00 9.96
C THR A 70 13.27 -1.11 8.87
N ALA A 71 14.49 -1.39 8.40
CA ALA A 71 15.06 -0.71 7.24
C ALA A 71 14.32 -1.06 5.93
N GLN A 72 13.93 -2.33 5.73
CA GLN A 72 13.12 -2.74 4.58
C GLN A 72 11.75 -2.05 4.55
N LEU A 73 11.06 -1.96 5.69
CA LEU A 73 9.79 -1.23 5.78
C LEU A 73 9.92 0.24 5.36
N ARG A 74 11.02 0.90 5.73
CA ARG A 74 11.28 2.30 5.30
C ARG A 74 11.44 2.42 3.79
N THR A 75 11.98 1.42 3.10
CA THR A 75 12.05 1.43 1.63
C THR A 75 10.67 1.33 0.96
N LEU A 76 9.65 0.90 1.73
CA LEU A 76 8.26 0.79 1.31
C LEU A 76 7.42 2.00 1.77
N ASP A 77 8.05 3.07 2.24
CA ASP A 77 7.42 4.26 2.87
C ASP A 77 6.58 3.94 4.10
N LEU A 78 6.95 2.87 4.83
CA LEU A 78 6.30 2.48 6.07
C LEU A 78 7.24 2.67 7.26
N ASP A 79 6.80 3.48 8.22
CA ASP A 79 7.47 3.57 9.50
C ASP A 79 6.98 2.47 10.47
N ALA A 80 7.87 2.06 11.37
CA ALA A 80 7.56 1.00 12.34
C ALA A 80 6.38 1.37 13.25
N TRP A 81 6.13 2.66 13.49
CA TRP A 81 5.02 3.13 14.32
C TRP A 81 3.67 2.87 13.66
N THR A 82 3.57 3.16 12.37
CA THR A 82 2.40 2.92 11.52
C THR A 82 2.12 1.43 11.43
N VAL A 83 3.15 0.63 11.20
CA VAL A 83 3.03 -0.83 11.14
C VAL A 83 2.55 -1.42 12.46
N ARG A 84 3.15 -0.99 13.59
CA ARG A 84 2.71 -1.38 14.94
C ARG A 84 1.29 -0.91 15.25
N GLY A 85 0.92 0.28 14.80
CA GLY A 85 -0.42 0.84 14.95
C GLY A 85 -1.47 0.01 14.21
N MET A 86 -1.20 -0.34 12.95
CA MET A 86 -2.09 -1.19 12.14
C MET A 86 -2.22 -2.59 12.73
N TYR A 87 -1.13 -3.24 13.12
CA TYR A 87 -1.20 -4.54 13.77
C TYR A 87 -2.10 -4.50 15.01
N ARG A 88 -1.91 -3.51 15.88
CA ARG A 88 -2.75 -3.34 17.09
C ARG A 88 -4.21 -3.05 16.75
N LEU A 89 -4.46 -2.36 15.65
CA LEU A 89 -5.79 -2.02 15.16
C LEU A 89 -6.59 -3.25 14.74
N LEU A 90 -5.91 -4.20 14.12
CA LEU A 90 -6.49 -5.44 13.61
C LEU A 90 -6.58 -6.49 14.72
N ASN A 91 -5.62 -6.54 15.64
CA ASN A 91 -5.54 -7.51 16.73
C ASN A 91 -6.46 -7.18 17.93
N ILE A 92 -7.62 -6.54 17.75
CA ILE A 92 -8.50 -6.16 18.87
C ILE A 92 -9.30 -7.39 19.33
N GLY A 93 -8.81 -8.07 20.38
CA GLY A 93 -9.49 -9.21 20.99
C GLY A 93 -9.17 -10.57 20.38
N GLU A 94 -8.17 -10.64 19.48
CA GLU A 94 -7.74 -11.86 18.79
C GLU A 94 -6.29 -12.26 19.16
N GLU A 95 -5.93 -13.52 18.87
CA GLU A 95 -4.59 -14.11 19.12
C GLU A 95 -3.60 -13.88 17.97
N GLY A 96 -3.93 -13.05 16.99
CA GLY A 96 -3.06 -12.74 15.86
C GLY A 96 -3.77 -11.88 14.82
N VAL A 97 -3.09 -11.60 13.72
CA VAL A 97 -3.64 -10.88 12.57
C VAL A 97 -3.33 -11.64 11.30
N GLU A 98 -4.34 -11.90 10.47
CA GLU A 98 -4.13 -12.48 9.14
C GLU A 98 -3.18 -11.62 8.30
N VAL A 99 -2.21 -12.26 7.64
CA VAL A 99 -1.19 -11.59 6.80
C VAL A 99 -1.86 -10.71 5.75
N GLU A 100 -2.89 -11.21 5.06
CA GLU A 100 -3.58 -10.46 4.01
C GLU A 100 -4.33 -9.24 4.57
N ALA A 101 -4.93 -9.34 5.76
CA ALA A 101 -5.60 -8.22 6.42
C ALA A 101 -4.58 -7.12 6.79
N LEU A 102 -3.41 -7.52 7.29
CA LEU A 102 -2.32 -6.60 7.62
C LEU A 102 -1.76 -5.91 6.37
N VAL A 103 -1.51 -6.66 5.30
CA VAL A 103 -1.04 -6.14 4.00
C VAL A 103 -2.04 -5.13 3.44
N TYR A 104 -3.33 -5.48 3.44
CA TYR A 104 -4.39 -4.61 2.93
C TYR A 104 -4.52 -3.33 3.76
N GLY A 105 -4.48 -3.43 5.08
CA GLY A 105 -4.49 -2.28 5.99
C GLY A 105 -3.32 -1.33 5.74
N LEU A 106 -2.11 -1.88 5.56
CA LEU A 106 -0.90 -1.09 5.28
C LEU A 106 -0.91 -0.48 3.88
N MET A 107 -1.42 -1.20 2.87
CA MET A 107 -1.60 -0.66 1.53
C MET A 107 -2.58 0.52 1.51
N ARG A 108 -3.68 0.47 2.27
CA ARG A 108 -4.61 1.61 2.39
C ARG A 108 -4.00 2.81 3.11
N LEU A 109 -3.12 2.58 4.08
CA LEU A 109 -2.42 3.65 4.78
C LEU A 109 -1.23 4.23 4.02
N ARG A 110 -0.68 3.47 3.06
CA ARG A 110 0.46 3.89 2.26
C ARG A 110 -0.01 4.93 1.23
N GLY A 111 0.20 6.20 1.56
CA GLY A 111 -0.12 7.33 0.68
C GLY A 111 -0.44 8.60 1.46
N SER A 112 -0.96 9.62 0.79
CA SER A 112 -1.39 10.90 1.38
C SER A 112 -2.68 10.81 2.22
N ALA A 113 -3.27 9.63 2.38
CA ALA A 113 -4.48 9.43 3.18
C ALA A 113 -4.16 9.27 4.68
N LYS A 114 -3.63 10.33 5.28
CA LYS A 114 -3.32 10.37 6.71
C LYS A 114 -4.59 10.76 7.47
N ALA A 115 -4.98 9.92 8.43
CA ALA A 115 -6.11 10.04 9.37
C ALA A 115 -7.52 9.61 8.91
N ILE A 116 -8.01 10.00 7.73
CA ILE A 116 -9.39 9.67 7.30
C ILE A 116 -9.57 8.17 7.06
N ASP A 117 -8.66 7.54 6.31
CA ASP A 117 -8.75 6.12 6.00
C ASP A 117 -8.56 5.25 7.25
N MET A 118 -7.70 5.69 8.15
CA MET A 118 -7.48 5.07 9.45
C MET A 118 -8.75 5.15 10.32
N ALA A 119 -9.46 6.28 10.30
CA ALA A 119 -10.75 6.45 10.98
C ALA A 119 -11.88 5.62 10.35
N MET A 120 -11.85 5.39 9.04
CA MET A 120 -12.83 4.57 8.33
C MET A 120 -12.63 3.08 8.65
N ILE A 121 -11.38 2.58 8.62
CA ILE A 121 -11.04 1.20 9.03
C ILE A 121 -11.44 0.97 10.51
N LEU A 122 -11.16 1.93 11.39
CA LEU A 122 -11.58 1.90 12.79
C LEU A 122 -13.10 1.82 12.98
N TYR A 123 -13.87 2.47 12.11
CA TYR A 123 -15.33 2.47 12.15
C TYR A 123 -15.90 1.13 11.66
N GLU A 124 -15.31 0.53 10.62
CA GLU A 124 -15.70 -0.77 10.10
C GLU A 124 -15.43 -1.89 11.10
N ASN A 125 -14.24 -1.93 11.74
CA ASN A 125 -13.89 -2.94 12.74
C ASN A 125 -14.71 -2.87 14.04
N LYS A 126 -15.34 -1.73 14.36
CA LYS A 126 -16.22 -1.62 15.55
C LYS A 126 -17.64 -2.14 15.33
N ARG A 127 -18.00 -2.49 14.09
CA ARG A 127 -19.37 -2.90 13.71
C ARG A 127 -19.50 -4.39 13.40
N SER A 128 -18.38 -5.11 13.31
CA SER A 128 -18.30 -6.57 13.29
C SER A 128 -18.07 -7.09 14.70
#